data_AF-A0A7X4H3H3-F1
#
_entry.id   AF-A0A7X4H3H3-F1
#
_cell.length_a   1.000
_cell.length_b   1.000
_cell.length_c   1.000
_cell.angle_alpha   90.00
_cell.angle_beta   90.00
_cell.angle_gamma   90.00
#
_symmetry.space_group_name_H-M   'P 1'
#
loop_
_entity.id
_entity.type
_entity.pdbx_description
1 polymer ?
#
loop_
_entity_poly.entity_id
_entity_poly.type
_entity_poly.pdbx_seq_one_letter_code
_entity_poly.pdbx_strand_id
1 'polypeptide(L)'
;MNKYFTAWLLMFLFADISNISHASTNDDWEPSRTWSRMPWQARYLLFVDSAANRIKSIEIARRRNTDDRKKIKQHVYLDSDELLTKISIFATPAAPSIGVTLLAFDRNGTVVTNDRALRGFTGKLSAMGNLVLMRNDAPDAKPYDMLDWSQGIPGNSSFGPSPCTFWDAQRYKDDWESGKYPGDFGCREWTAQLFDDERPYIDVTTYTRRGNFIGQFVGWSRFKDAPKPVIGMNGKTWLCLHECPAGEMPGVIGDIQVWTRKHHYPMPVAPPYQPEYPNKNYYDDLHEMDED
;
A
#
# COMPACT_ATOMS: atom_id res chain seq x y z
N MET A 1 -30.11 -90.73 28.20
CA MET A 1 -29.06 -89.98 27.45
C MET A 1 -29.08 -88.55 27.98
N ASN A 2 -28.21 -88.24 28.94
CA ASN A 2 -27.06 -87.31 28.84
C ASN A 2 -27.45 -85.88 28.36
N LYS A 3 -27.10 -84.74 28.95
CA LYS A 3 -26.32 -84.24 30.12
C LYS A 3 -26.68 -82.72 30.18
N TYR A 4 -27.18 -82.17 31.29
CA TYR A 4 -26.47 -81.27 32.23
C TYR A 4 -25.86 -79.95 31.69
N PHE A 5 -26.19 -78.86 32.42
CA PHE A 5 -25.40 -77.65 32.77
C PHE A 5 -25.57 -76.30 32.03
N THR A 6 -26.29 -75.39 32.70
CA THR A 6 -25.99 -73.97 33.05
C THR A 6 -24.97 -73.15 32.25
N ALA A 7 -25.35 -71.92 31.88
CA ALA A 7 -24.69 -70.69 32.34
C ALA A 7 -25.48 -69.41 31.98
N TRP A 8 -25.58 -68.52 32.95
CA TRP A 8 -25.99 -67.11 32.84
C TRP A 8 -24.95 -66.28 32.07
N LEU A 9 -25.39 -65.25 31.33
CA LEU A 9 -24.74 -63.93 31.37
C LEU A 9 -25.69 -62.82 30.89
N LEU A 10 -25.90 -61.82 31.76
CA LEU A 10 -26.34 -60.48 31.42
C LEU A 10 -25.33 -59.82 30.47
N MET A 11 -25.80 -59.06 29.48
CA MET A 11 -25.12 -57.82 29.09
C MET A 11 -26.08 -56.82 28.43
N PHE A 12 -26.37 -55.79 29.23
CA PHE A 12 -26.60 -54.38 28.92
C PHE A 12 -26.84 -53.91 27.47
N LEU A 13 -27.99 -53.24 27.32
CA LEU A 13 -28.22 -51.99 26.58
C LEU A 13 -26.93 -51.22 26.24
N PHE A 14 -26.72 -50.91 24.95
CA PHE A 14 -26.51 -49.55 24.49
C PHE A 14 -27.09 -49.44 23.07
N ALA A 15 -28.09 -48.57 22.91
CA ALA A 15 -28.45 -48.03 21.62
C ALA A 15 -27.29 -47.11 21.20
N ASP A 16 -26.52 -47.53 20.21
CA ASP A 16 -25.62 -46.62 19.49
C ASP A 16 -26.49 -45.67 18.66
N ILE A 17 -26.99 -44.63 19.33
CA ILE A 17 -27.26 -43.36 18.67
C ILE A 17 -25.89 -42.87 18.26
N SER A 18 -25.55 -43.14 16.99
CA SER A 18 -24.42 -42.52 16.33
C SER A 18 -24.69 -41.01 16.31
N ASN A 19 -24.28 -40.31 17.37
CA ASN A 19 -23.93 -38.91 17.29
C ASN A 19 -22.74 -38.86 16.35
N ILE A 20 -23.03 -38.78 15.04
CA ILE A 20 -22.14 -38.13 14.12
C ILE A 20 -22.13 -36.68 14.58
N SER A 21 -21.23 -36.39 15.51
CA SER A 21 -20.65 -35.08 15.64
C SER A 21 -20.13 -34.74 14.24
N HIS A 22 -20.91 -33.95 13.50
CA HIS A 22 -20.36 -33.11 12.46
C HIS A 22 -19.29 -32.25 13.13
N ALA A 23 -18.06 -32.74 13.15
CA ALA A 23 -16.91 -31.88 13.19
C ALA A 23 -17.03 -31.02 11.94
N SER A 24 -17.59 -29.81 12.07
CA SER A 24 -17.52 -28.81 11.01
C SER A 24 -16.05 -28.47 10.84
N THR A 25 -15.38 -29.21 9.98
CA THR A 25 -14.11 -28.80 9.38
C THR A 25 -14.41 -27.85 8.23
N ASN A 26 -15.24 -26.84 8.50
CA ASN A 26 -15.13 -25.58 7.80
C ASN A 26 -14.02 -24.85 8.53
N ASP A 27 -12.76 -25.14 8.18
CA ASP A 27 -11.73 -24.12 8.27
C ASP A 27 -12.24 -22.99 7.38
N ASP A 28 -12.97 -22.05 7.97
CA ASP A 28 -13.49 -20.86 7.30
C ASP A 28 -12.26 -20.07 6.82
N TRP A 29 -11.82 -20.39 5.61
CA TRP A 29 -10.69 -19.73 4.98
C TRP A 29 -11.00 -18.23 4.94
N GLU A 30 -10.29 -17.47 5.78
CA GLU A 30 -10.42 -16.02 5.85
C GLU A 30 -9.27 -15.40 5.04
N PRO A 31 -9.48 -14.97 3.77
CA PRO A 31 -8.40 -14.52 2.91
C PRO A 31 -7.72 -13.26 3.43
N SER A 32 -8.44 -12.48 4.24
CA SER A 32 -7.93 -11.28 4.92
C SER A 32 -6.91 -11.58 6.03
N ARG A 33 -6.87 -12.82 6.51
CA ARG A 33 -5.94 -13.30 7.54
C ARG A 33 -5.00 -14.38 7.03
N THR A 34 -5.08 -14.70 5.74
CA THR A 34 -4.16 -15.59 5.06
C THR A 34 -3.04 -14.75 4.46
N TRP A 35 -1.79 -15.06 4.79
CA TRP A 35 -0.63 -14.28 4.33
C TRP A 35 -0.01 -14.90 3.09
N SER A 36 0.35 -14.04 2.13
CA SER A 36 1.18 -14.44 1.00
C SER A 36 2.51 -15.01 1.49
N ARG A 37 2.98 -16.05 0.80
CA ARG A 37 4.30 -16.65 1.05
C ARG A 37 5.44 -15.83 0.44
N MET A 38 5.13 -14.72 -0.25
CA MET A 38 6.14 -13.85 -0.84
C MET A 38 6.99 -13.19 0.27
N PRO A 39 8.33 -13.23 0.17
CA PRO A 39 9.20 -12.50 1.08
C PRO A 39 8.90 -11.00 1.09
N TRP A 40 9.06 -10.35 2.24
CA TRP A 40 8.90 -8.91 2.35
C TRP A 40 10.01 -8.19 1.57
N GLN A 41 9.64 -7.24 0.72
CA GLN A 41 10.59 -6.53 -0.14
C GLN A 41 10.66 -5.03 0.10
N ALA A 42 9.60 -4.41 0.64
CA ALA A 42 9.52 -2.96 0.77
C ALA A 42 10.47 -2.44 1.87
N ARG A 43 11.43 -1.59 1.49
CA ARG A 43 12.29 -0.82 2.40
C ARG A 43 11.50 0.28 3.09
N TYR A 44 10.64 0.97 2.34
CA TYR A 44 9.75 2.00 2.87
C TYR A 44 8.48 2.13 2.03
N LEU A 45 7.46 2.76 2.64
CA LEU A 45 6.30 3.37 2.01
C LEU A 45 6.30 4.86 2.34
N LEU A 46 6.09 5.71 1.34
CA LEU A 46 6.13 7.18 1.43
C LEU A 46 4.75 7.73 1.07
N PHE A 47 3.96 8.09 2.08
CA PHE A 47 2.61 8.63 1.89
C PHE A 47 2.68 10.13 1.72
N VAL A 48 2.19 10.65 0.59
CA VAL A 48 2.26 12.07 0.24
C VAL A 48 0.89 12.58 -0.15
N ASP A 49 0.54 13.75 0.39
CA ASP A 49 -0.65 14.54 0.02
C ASP A 49 -0.39 16.00 0.47
N SER A 50 -1.36 16.90 0.31
CA SER A 50 -1.35 18.15 1.06
C SER A 50 -1.37 17.89 2.57
N ALA A 51 -0.70 18.73 3.34
CA ALA A 51 -0.61 18.61 4.80
C ALA A 51 -2.01 18.63 5.44
N ALA A 52 -2.92 19.46 4.91
CA ALA A 52 -4.31 19.52 5.37
C ALA A 52 -5.06 18.20 5.12
N ASN A 53 -4.89 17.60 3.95
CA ASN A 53 -5.51 16.31 3.65
C ASN A 53 -4.93 15.19 4.52
N ARG A 54 -3.61 15.11 4.71
CA ARG A 54 -3.01 14.10 5.62
C ARG A 54 -3.59 14.19 7.04
N ILE A 55 -3.70 15.40 7.60
CA ILE A 55 -4.31 15.62 8.92
C ILE A 55 -5.77 15.16 8.92
N LYS A 56 -6.53 15.52 7.89
CA LYS A 56 -7.94 15.13 7.73
C LYS A 56 -8.11 13.61 7.59
N SER A 57 -7.24 12.93 6.85
CA SER A 57 -7.31 11.48 6.67
C SER A 57 -7.04 10.74 7.98
N ILE A 58 -6.08 11.19 8.79
CA ILE A 58 -5.86 10.64 10.15
C ILE A 58 -7.13 10.78 11.01
N GLU A 59 -7.79 11.94 10.97
CA GLU A 59 -9.03 12.17 11.73
C GLU A 59 -10.17 11.26 11.26
N ILE A 60 -10.35 11.13 9.95
CA ILE A 60 -11.36 10.25 9.34
C ILE A 60 -11.08 8.79 9.71
N ALA A 61 -9.84 8.33 9.59
CA ALA A 61 -9.44 6.97 9.93
C ALA A 61 -9.73 6.64 11.39
N ARG A 62 -9.39 7.54 12.33
CA ARG A 62 -9.70 7.38 13.77
C ARG A 62 -11.21 7.25 14.02
N ARG A 63 -12.03 8.07 13.35
CA ARG A 63 -13.50 7.99 13.47
C ARG A 63 -14.03 6.66 12.93
N ARG A 64 -13.62 6.28 11.72
CA ARG A 64 -14.01 5.00 11.09
C ARG A 64 -13.64 3.80 11.95
N ASN A 65 -12.40 3.76 12.44
CA ASN A 65 -11.94 2.66 13.29
C ASN A 65 -12.66 2.62 14.64
N THR A 66 -13.00 3.78 15.20
CA THR A 66 -13.81 3.85 16.43
C THR A 66 -15.22 3.29 16.20
N ASP A 67 -15.85 3.64 15.08
CA ASP A 67 -17.19 3.17 14.74
C ASP A 67 -17.20 1.68 14.38
N ASP A 68 -16.18 1.20 13.67
CA ASP A 68 -15.99 -0.21 13.35
C ASP A 68 -15.76 -1.06 14.61
N ARG A 69 -15.01 -0.57 15.60
CA ARG A 69 -14.86 -1.27 16.90
C ARG A 69 -16.16 -1.39 17.69
N LYS A 70 -17.10 -0.45 17.52
CA LYS A 70 -18.41 -0.48 18.21
C LYS A 70 -19.41 -1.42 17.54
N LYS A 71 -19.25 -1.67 16.24
CA LYS A 71 -20.18 -2.48 15.45
C LYS A 71 -19.49 -3.78 15.09
N ILE A 72 -19.95 -4.91 15.62
CA ILE A 72 -19.20 -6.16 15.68
C ILE A 72 -18.62 -6.67 14.33
N LYS A 73 -19.08 -6.22 13.13
CA LYS A 73 -18.49 -6.59 11.83
C LYS A 73 -18.80 -5.62 10.66
N GLN A 74 -18.24 -4.40 10.59
CA GLN A 74 -18.47 -3.56 9.38
C GLN A 74 -17.36 -3.64 8.33
N HIS A 75 -16.09 -3.61 8.73
CA HIS A 75 -14.96 -3.68 7.79
C HIS A 75 -14.04 -4.88 8.05
N VAL A 76 -13.42 -5.40 6.99
CA VAL A 76 -12.45 -6.49 7.06
C VAL A 76 -11.16 -6.02 7.76
N TYR A 77 -10.73 -4.79 7.48
CA TYR A 77 -9.54 -4.16 8.06
C TYR A 77 -9.89 -2.82 8.73
N LEU A 78 -8.99 -2.34 9.58
CA LEU A 78 -8.97 -0.98 10.09
C LEU A 78 -8.23 -0.05 9.11
N ASP A 79 -8.52 1.24 9.13
CA ASP A 79 -7.86 2.25 8.31
C ASP A 79 -6.49 2.63 8.92
N SER A 80 -5.39 2.34 8.22
CA SER A 80 -4.02 2.56 8.74
C SER A 80 -3.64 4.03 8.92
N ASP A 81 -4.36 4.96 8.28
CA ASP A 81 -4.07 6.38 8.44
C ASP A 81 -4.21 6.84 9.91
N GLU A 82 -4.93 6.11 10.77
CA GLU A 82 -4.97 6.43 12.20
C GLU A 82 -3.61 6.33 12.91
N LEU A 83 -2.72 5.47 12.39
CA LEU A 83 -1.40 5.20 12.93
C LEU A 83 -0.33 6.14 12.36
N LEU A 84 -0.57 6.72 11.18
CA LEU A 84 0.38 7.52 10.41
C LEU A 84 0.44 8.99 10.87
N THR A 85 0.60 9.19 12.18
CA THR A 85 0.40 10.51 12.83
C THR A 85 1.58 11.46 12.73
N LYS A 86 2.79 10.95 12.52
CA LYS A 86 3.99 11.75 12.33
C LYS A 86 4.09 12.21 10.87
N ILE A 87 3.85 13.50 10.65
CA ILE A 87 3.89 14.13 9.33
C ILE A 87 5.04 15.13 9.27
N SER A 88 5.90 15.01 8.27
CA SER A 88 6.82 16.07 7.86
C SER A 88 6.09 17.04 6.94
N ILE A 89 6.07 18.32 7.30
CA ILE A 89 5.36 19.36 6.54
C ILE A 89 6.37 20.23 5.80
N PHE A 90 6.21 20.34 4.48
CA PHE A 90 6.99 21.19 3.61
C PHE A 90 6.14 22.38 3.17
N ALA A 91 6.49 23.57 3.66
CA ALA A 91 5.81 24.80 3.27
C ALA A 91 6.15 25.16 1.82
N THR A 92 5.14 25.53 1.05
CA THR A 92 5.30 25.94 -0.36
C THR A 92 4.63 27.29 -0.58
N PRO A 93 5.37 28.35 -0.96
CA PRO A 93 4.77 29.65 -1.25
C PRO A 93 3.67 29.56 -2.31
N ALA A 94 2.51 30.18 -2.02
CA ALA A 94 1.35 30.25 -2.91
C ALA A 94 0.75 28.91 -3.38
N ALA A 95 1.06 27.81 -2.69
CA ALA A 95 0.47 26.49 -2.90
C ALA A 95 0.23 25.78 -1.56
N PRO A 96 -0.68 24.80 -1.46
CA PRO A 96 -0.87 24.04 -0.23
C PRO A 96 0.43 23.35 0.20
N SER A 97 0.80 23.46 1.48
CA SER A 97 1.95 22.72 2.04
C SER A 97 1.80 21.22 1.80
N ILE A 98 2.92 20.54 1.57
CA ILE A 98 2.96 19.09 1.35
C ILE A 98 3.19 18.39 2.68
N GLY A 99 2.39 17.37 2.98
CA GLY A 99 2.54 16.49 4.13
C GLY A 99 3.08 15.14 3.68
N VAL A 100 4.15 14.68 4.33
CA VAL A 100 4.79 13.40 4.05
C VAL A 100 4.85 12.55 5.30
N THR A 101 4.42 11.29 5.19
CA THR A 101 4.64 10.27 6.22
C THR A 101 5.50 9.15 5.66
N LEU A 102 6.57 8.81 6.39
CA LEU A 102 7.48 7.73 6.03
C LEU A 102 7.27 6.51 6.94
N LEU A 103 6.95 5.38 6.33
CA LEU A 103 6.85 4.08 7.00
C LEU A 103 7.99 3.18 6.50
N ALA A 104 9.01 2.97 7.32
CA ALA A 104 10.19 2.17 7.00
C ALA A 104 10.10 0.78 7.62
N PHE A 105 10.69 -0.20 6.95
CA PHE A 105 10.65 -1.61 7.36
C PHE A 105 12.05 -2.22 7.37
N ASP A 106 12.23 -3.27 8.17
CA ASP A 106 13.34 -4.20 8.03
C ASP A 106 13.03 -5.31 7.01
N ARG A 107 14.00 -6.20 6.75
CA ARG A 107 13.86 -7.31 5.78
C ARG A 107 12.82 -8.37 6.19
N ASN A 108 12.38 -8.37 7.45
CA ASN A 108 11.32 -9.26 7.93
C ASN A 108 9.92 -8.60 7.82
N GLY A 109 9.87 -7.34 7.38
CA GLY A 109 8.65 -6.54 7.34
C GLY A 109 8.31 -5.88 8.68
N THR A 110 9.19 -5.93 9.68
CA THR A 110 8.96 -5.21 10.94
C THR A 110 9.07 -3.71 10.69
N VAL A 111 8.14 -2.93 11.23
CA VAL A 111 8.22 -1.46 11.14
C VAL A 111 9.38 -0.96 11.99
N VAL A 112 10.27 -0.18 11.37
CA VAL A 112 11.44 0.45 12.01
C VAL A 112 11.37 1.98 12.03
N THR A 113 10.25 2.57 11.58
CA THR A 113 10.01 4.01 11.73
C THR A 113 10.12 4.42 13.20
N ASN A 114 10.83 5.51 13.47
CA ASN A 114 10.92 6.09 14.80
C ASN A 114 9.61 6.83 15.17
N ASP A 115 8.56 6.05 15.44
CA ASP A 115 7.26 6.44 15.95
C ASP A 115 6.78 5.39 16.95
N ARG A 116 6.37 5.84 18.14
CA ARG A 116 5.89 4.95 19.21
C ARG A 116 4.58 4.26 18.82
N ALA A 117 3.70 4.92 18.07
CA ALA A 117 2.42 4.36 17.66
C ALA A 117 2.57 3.17 16.70
N LEU A 118 3.69 3.12 15.97
CA LEU A 118 4.00 2.09 14.98
C LEU A 118 4.93 0.99 15.52
N ARG A 119 5.38 1.08 16.78
CA ARG A 119 6.24 0.07 17.39
C ARG A 119 5.50 -1.26 17.52
N GLY A 120 6.16 -2.34 17.12
CA GLY A 120 5.59 -3.69 17.22
C GLY A 120 4.60 -4.02 16.11
N PHE A 121 4.57 -3.24 15.03
CA PHE A 121 3.85 -3.59 13.81
C PHE A 121 4.74 -4.31 12.81
N THR A 122 4.14 -5.18 12.01
CA THR A 122 4.76 -5.88 10.88
C THR A 122 3.87 -5.73 9.65
N GLY A 123 4.47 -5.40 8.52
CA GLY A 123 3.84 -5.41 7.21
C GLY A 123 3.62 -6.82 6.69
N LYS A 124 2.44 -7.09 6.13
CA LYS A 124 2.11 -8.34 5.45
C LYS A 124 1.35 -8.05 4.16
N LEU A 125 1.44 -8.98 3.22
CA LEU A 125 0.55 -9.03 2.07
C LEU A 125 -0.50 -10.11 2.32
N SER A 126 -1.78 -9.75 2.35
CA SER A 126 -2.87 -10.72 2.49
C SER A 126 -3.14 -11.46 1.18
N ALA A 127 -3.84 -12.58 1.26
CA ALA A 127 -4.29 -13.34 0.08
C ALA A 127 -5.32 -12.55 -0.75
N MET A 128 -5.92 -11.50 -0.19
CA MET A 128 -6.78 -10.55 -0.91
C MET A 128 -5.98 -9.54 -1.75
N GLY A 129 -4.66 -9.54 -1.66
CA GLY A 129 -3.83 -8.54 -2.35
C GLY A 129 -3.73 -7.21 -1.62
N ASN A 130 -4.02 -7.14 -0.32
CA ASN A 130 -3.83 -5.93 0.48
C ASN A 130 -2.50 -5.97 1.24
N LEU A 131 -1.74 -4.88 1.17
CA LEU A 131 -0.69 -4.61 2.14
C LEU A 131 -1.31 -4.12 3.43
N VAL A 132 -1.04 -4.84 4.53
CA VAL A 132 -1.62 -4.57 5.84
C VAL A 132 -0.54 -4.44 6.91
N LEU A 133 -0.84 -3.70 7.98
CA LEU A 133 -0.07 -3.70 9.23
C LEU A 133 -0.76 -4.58 10.27
N MET A 134 0.02 -5.49 10.85
CA MET A 134 -0.40 -6.33 11.96
C MET A 134 0.34 -6.00 13.23
N ARG A 135 -0.34 -6.12 14.36
CA ARG A 135 0.27 -6.03 15.68
C ARG A 135 0.93 -7.35 16.07
N ASN A 136 2.21 -7.30 16.41
CA ASN A 136 2.96 -8.49 16.83
C ASN A 136 2.50 -9.03 18.19
N ASP A 137 1.99 -8.16 19.06
CA ASP A 137 1.51 -8.50 20.41
C ASP A 137 0.03 -8.91 20.45
N ALA A 138 -0.67 -8.78 19.33
CA ALA A 138 -2.10 -9.12 19.20
C ALA A 138 -2.39 -9.64 17.78
N PRO A 139 -1.88 -10.82 17.40
CA PRO A 139 -2.00 -11.35 16.04
C PRO A 139 -3.45 -11.62 15.61
N ASP A 140 -4.35 -11.86 16.56
CA ASP A 140 -5.78 -12.08 16.28
C ASP A 140 -6.57 -10.77 16.12
N ALA A 141 -5.98 -9.62 16.46
CA ALA A 141 -6.60 -8.32 16.25
C ALA A 141 -6.85 -8.06 14.76
N LYS A 142 -7.79 -7.18 14.45
CA LYS A 142 -8.06 -6.77 13.07
C LYS A 142 -6.83 -6.05 12.49
N PRO A 143 -6.31 -6.46 11.33
CA PRO A 143 -5.21 -5.76 10.68
C PRO A 143 -5.61 -4.36 10.21
N TYR A 144 -4.61 -3.52 9.92
CA TYR A 144 -4.81 -2.20 9.33
C TYR A 144 -4.48 -2.24 7.84
N ASP A 145 -5.43 -1.90 6.99
CA ASP A 145 -5.23 -1.77 5.54
C ASP A 145 -4.38 -0.55 5.22
N MET A 146 -3.34 -0.75 4.42
CA MET A 146 -2.49 0.33 3.92
C MET A 146 -2.79 0.64 2.46
N LEU A 147 -2.66 -0.37 1.59
CA LEU A 147 -2.57 -0.21 0.15
C LEU A 147 -2.99 -1.50 -0.55
N ASP A 148 -3.48 -1.38 -1.77
CA ASP A 148 -3.66 -2.50 -2.67
C ASP A 148 -2.32 -2.86 -3.33
N TRP A 149 -2.01 -4.14 -3.41
CA TRP A 149 -0.83 -4.64 -4.10
C TRP A 149 -1.20 -4.97 -5.55
N SER A 150 -0.84 -4.08 -6.46
CA SER A 150 -0.97 -4.33 -7.89
C SER A 150 0.19 -5.19 -8.38
N GLN A 151 -0.09 -6.27 -9.10
CA GLN A 151 0.96 -7.06 -9.79
C GLN A 151 1.40 -6.41 -11.11
N GLY A 152 0.75 -5.33 -11.53
CA GLY A 152 0.88 -4.80 -12.88
C GLY A 152 -0.13 -5.45 -13.84
N ILE A 153 0.11 -5.29 -15.13
CA ILE A 153 -0.68 -5.90 -16.19
C ILE A 153 0.09 -7.15 -16.66
N PRO A 154 -0.59 -8.30 -16.88
CA PRO A 154 0.06 -9.48 -17.45
C PRO A 154 0.92 -9.13 -18.67
N GLY A 155 2.10 -9.73 -18.76
CA GLY A 155 3.04 -9.44 -19.85
C GLY A 155 3.81 -8.11 -19.76
N ASN A 156 3.49 -7.22 -18.83
CA ASN A 156 4.22 -5.95 -18.65
C ASN A 156 4.59 -5.65 -17.19
N SER A 157 5.87 -5.84 -16.86
CA SER A 157 6.42 -5.57 -15.53
C SER A 157 6.99 -4.16 -15.36
N SER A 158 6.82 -3.25 -16.33
CA SER A 158 7.42 -1.92 -16.27
C SER A 158 6.82 -1.04 -15.17
N PHE A 159 5.58 -1.34 -14.74
CA PHE A 159 4.85 -0.55 -13.74
C PHE A 159 4.30 -1.41 -12.60
N GLY A 160 4.81 -2.64 -12.44
CA GLY A 160 4.40 -3.58 -11.40
C GLY A 160 5.52 -4.55 -11.00
N PRO A 161 5.47 -5.16 -9.81
CA PRO A 161 4.43 -4.96 -8.80
C PRO A 161 4.56 -3.59 -8.12
N SER A 162 3.45 -3.05 -7.62
CA SER A 162 3.41 -1.71 -7.02
C SER A 162 2.34 -1.61 -5.92
N PRO A 163 2.67 -1.08 -4.74
CA PRO A 163 1.69 -0.59 -3.77
C PRO A 163 0.89 0.58 -4.35
N CYS A 164 -0.42 0.46 -4.36
CA CYS A 164 -1.35 1.44 -4.93
C CYS A 164 -2.39 1.84 -3.88
N THR A 165 -2.79 3.10 -3.92
CA THR A 165 -3.94 3.63 -3.19
C THR A 165 -5.23 3.32 -3.94
N PHE A 166 -6.36 3.46 -3.25
CA PHE A 166 -7.67 3.46 -3.90
C PHE A 166 -7.78 4.49 -5.05
N TRP A 167 -7.12 5.64 -4.93
CA TRP A 167 -7.15 6.68 -5.97
C TRP A 167 -6.33 6.32 -7.19
N ASP A 168 -5.30 5.47 -7.06
CA ASP A 168 -4.57 4.92 -8.19
C ASP A 168 -5.49 4.07 -9.07
N ALA A 169 -6.35 3.24 -8.47
CA ALA A 169 -7.33 2.46 -9.22
C ALA A 169 -8.31 3.35 -10.01
N GLN A 170 -8.68 4.53 -9.48
CA GLN A 170 -9.48 5.50 -10.23
C GLN A 170 -8.67 6.21 -11.31
N ARG A 171 -7.38 6.48 -11.05
CA ARG A 171 -6.48 7.18 -11.98
C ARG A 171 -6.27 6.41 -13.28
N TYR A 172 -6.25 5.09 -13.22
CA TYR A 172 -5.94 4.27 -14.37
C TYR A 172 -7.15 3.79 -15.17
N LYS A 173 -8.37 4.19 -14.80
CA LYS A 173 -9.57 3.89 -15.61
C LYS A 173 -9.56 4.61 -16.96
N ASP A 174 -10.30 4.05 -17.91
CA ASP A 174 -10.37 4.57 -19.27
C ASP A 174 -11.02 5.96 -19.36
N ASP A 175 -11.95 6.25 -18.45
CA ASP A 175 -12.67 7.53 -18.34
C ASP A 175 -11.91 8.59 -17.53
N TRP A 176 -10.64 8.34 -17.23
CA TRP A 176 -9.83 9.30 -16.49
C TRP A 176 -9.65 10.61 -17.27
N GLU A 177 -9.77 11.73 -16.55
CA GLU A 177 -9.49 13.07 -17.07
C GLU A 177 -8.63 13.88 -16.10
N SER A 178 -7.60 14.55 -16.64
CA SER A 178 -6.70 15.41 -15.87
C SER A 178 -7.46 16.48 -15.09
N GLY A 179 -7.09 16.62 -13.81
CA GLY A 179 -7.71 17.57 -12.89
C GLY A 179 -9.03 17.13 -12.24
N LYS A 180 -9.59 15.95 -12.58
CA LYS A 180 -10.72 15.35 -11.83
C LYS A 180 -10.30 14.65 -10.53
N TYR A 181 -9.03 14.25 -10.45
CA TYR A 181 -8.47 13.42 -9.37
C TYR A 181 -7.30 14.16 -8.69
N PRO A 182 -6.85 13.72 -7.50
CA PRO A 182 -5.74 14.36 -6.78
C PRO A 182 -4.37 14.07 -7.43
N GLY A 183 -4.15 14.63 -8.62
CA GLY A 183 -2.92 14.53 -9.40
C GLY A 183 -2.91 13.41 -10.44
N ASP A 184 -1.96 13.54 -11.37
CA ASP A 184 -1.84 12.69 -12.55
C ASP A 184 -0.62 11.73 -12.44
N PHE A 185 -0.01 11.67 -11.25
CA PHE A 185 1.10 10.78 -10.90
C PHE A 185 0.63 9.74 -9.87
N GLY A 186 0.92 8.46 -10.07
CA GLY A 186 0.53 7.38 -9.18
C GLY A 186 1.52 6.22 -9.07
N CYS A 187 1.04 5.08 -8.57
CA CYS A 187 1.88 3.90 -8.31
C CYS A 187 2.55 3.31 -9.56
N ARG A 188 1.93 3.41 -10.75
CA ARG A 188 2.51 2.95 -12.02
C ARG A 188 3.65 3.86 -12.47
N GLU A 189 3.43 5.17 -12.47
CA GLU A 189 4.46 6.17 -12.79
C GLU A 189 5.64 6.05 -11.84
N TRP A 190 5.37 5.90 -10.54
CA TRP A 190 6.41 5.67 -9.54
C TRP A 190 7.24 4.44 -9.87
N THR A 191 6.59 3.31 -10.16
CA THR A 191 7.28 2.03 -10.33
C THR A 191 8.11 2.00 -11.61
N ALA A 192 7.60 2.59 -12.69
CA ALA A 192 8.36 2.78 -13.92
C ALA A 192 9.63 3.61 -13.69
N GLN A 193 9.53 4.73 -12.97
CA GLN A 193 10.69 5.56 -12.66
C GLN A 193 11.65 4.88 -11.66
N LEU A 194 11.14 4.08 -10.72
CA LEU A 194 11.95 3.33 -9.77
C LEU A 194 12.80 2.26 -10.49
N PHE A 195 12.23 1.56 -11.48
CA PHE A 195 12.90 0.46 -12.18
C PHE A 195 13.76 0.91 -13.37
N ASP A 196 13.66 2.16 -13.79
CA ASP A 196 14.51 2.74 -14.83
C ASP A 196 15.89 3.14 -14.27
N ASP A 197 16.89 2.27 -14.39
CA ASP A 197 18.25 2.51 -13.88
C ASP A 197 18.93 3.74 -14.49
N GLU A 198 18.50 4.22 -15.67
CA GLU A 198 19.05 5.42 -16.31
C GLU A 198 18.48 6.70 -15.70
N ARG A 199 17.34 6.61 -15.01
CA ARG A 199 16.68 7.74 -14.36
C ARG A 199 17.16 7.92 -12.93
N PRO A 200 17.85 9.04 -12.61
CA PRO A 200 18.52 9.19 -11.31
C PRO A 200 17.61 9.71 -10.19
N TYR A 201 16.35 10.05 -10.47
CA TYR A 201 15.38 10.51 -9.48
C TYR A 201 13.96 10.15 -9.91
N ILE A 202 13.04 10.17 -8.94
CA ILE A 202 11.59 10.04 -9.19
C ILE A 202 11.00 11.45 -9.17
N ASP A 203 10.44 11.88 -10.30
CA ASP A 203 9.70 13.13 -10.43
C ASP A 203 8.20 12.88 -10.23
N VAL A 204 7.68 13.36 -9.10
CA VAL A 204 6.29 13.17 -8.67
C VAL A 204 5.38 14.34 -9.06
N THR A 205 5.86 15.23 -9.92
CA THR A 205 5.11 16.41 -10.35
C THR A 205 3.94 16.03 -11.24
N THR A 206 2.76 16.56 -10.91
CA THR A 206 1.65 16.67 -11.85
C THR A 206 1.78 17.96 -12.64
N TYR A 207 2.03 17.84 -13.94
CA TYR A 207 2.23 18.94 -14.87
C TYR A 207 0.92 19.32 -15.54
N THR A 208 0.43 20.54 -15.28
CA THR A 208 -0.82 21.01 -15.90
C THR A 208 -0.68 22.43 -16.44
N ARG A 209 -1.56 22.80 -17.37
CA ARG A 209 -1.65 24.18 -17.89
C ARG A 209 -2.01 25.22 -16.81
N ARG A 210 -2.60 24.79 -15.68
CA ARG A 210 -3.04 25.67 -14.59
C ARG A 210 -2.01 25.82 -13.48
N GLY A 211 -0.89 25.12 -13.58
CA GLY A 211 0.16 25.09 -12.57
C GLY A 211 0.55 23.67 -12.20
N ASN A 212 1.78 23.52 -11.75
CA ASN A 212 2.33 22.23 -11.32
C ASN A 212 2.01 22.02 -9.85
N PHE A 213 1.70 20.80 -9.48
CA PHE A 213 1.45 20.44 -8.08
C PHE A 213 1.87 19.01 -7.80
N ILE A 214 2.04 18.70 -6.52
CA ILE A 214 2.26 17.34 -6.05
C ILE A 214 0.92 16.81 -5.55
N GLY A 215 0.40 15.79 -6.23
CA GLY A 215 -0.87 15.14 -5.89
C GLY A 215 -0.74 14.14 -4.75
N GLN A 216 -1.84 13.44 -4.47
CA GLN A 216 -1.82 12.31 -3.53
C GLN A 216 -1.20 11.09 -4.21
N PHE A 217 -0.18 10.51 -3.58
CA PHE A 217 0.42 9.26 -4.03
C PHE A 217 1.05 8.49 -2.87
N VAL A 218 1.39 7.23 -3.13
CA VAL A 218 2.29 6.46 -2.27
C VAL A 218 3.48 5.99 -3.07
N GLY A 219 4.66 6.39 -2.58
CA GLY A 219 5.94 5.91 -3.08
C GLY A 219 6.44 4.71 -2.28
N TRP A 220 7.36 3.95 -2.86
CA TRP A 220 7.98 2.81 -2.20
C TRP A 220 9.37 2.50 -2.81
N SER A 221 10.16 1.67 -2.14
CA SER A 221 11.40 1.14 -2.71
C SER A 221 11.63 -0.25 -2.17
N ARG A 222 12.29 -1.13 -2.94
CA ARG A 222 12.75 -2.42 -2.40
C ARG A 222 14.08 -2.27 -1.68
N PHE A 223 14.45 -3.26 -0.87
CA PHE A 223 15.80 -3.33 -0.28
C PHE A 223 16.91 -3.47 -1.33
N LYS A 224 16.60 -4.00 -2.51
CA LYS A 224 17.55 -4.21 -3.60
C LYS A 224 17.73 -2.97 -4.50
N ASP A 225 16.78 -2.04 -4.45
CA ASP A 225 16.81 -0.86 -5.30
C ASP A 225 17.74 0.20 -4.70
N ALA A 226 18.56 0.82 -5.54
CA ALA A 226 19.39 1.94 -5.12
C ALA A 226 18.50 3.10 -4.64
N PRO A 227 18.93 3.89 -3.64
CA PRO A 227 18.22 5.10 -3.25
C PRO A 227 18.04 6.04 -4.45
N LYS A 228 16.81 6.49 -4.68
CA LYS A 228 16.48 7.46 -5.74
C LYS A 228 15.83 8.68 -5.10
N PRO A 229 16.43 9.88 -5.21
CA PRO A 229 15.81 11.11 -4.76
C PRO A 229 14.38 11.26 -5.29
N VAL A 230 13.47 11.61 -4.40
CA VAL A 230 12.07 11.88 -4.74
C VAL A 230 11.91 13.39 -4.82
N ILE A 231 11.71 13.90 -6.02
CA ILE A 231 11.60 15.32 -6.27
C ILE A 231 10.23 15.67 -6.86
N GLY A 232 9.77 16.90 -6.66
CA GLY A 232 8.56 17.37 -7.30
C GLY A 232 8.39 18.88 -7.20
N MET A 233 7.64 19.44 -8.14
CA MET A 233 7.29 20.85 -8.19
C MET A 233 5.88 21.07 -7.65
N ASN A 234 5.76 21.87 -6.58
CA ASN A 234 4.48 22.30 -6.03
C ASN A 234 4.32 23.82 -6.15
N GLY A 235 3.38 24.26 -6.98
CA GLY A 235 3.31 25.65 -7.44
C GLY A 235 4.56 26.01 -8.24
N LYS A 236 5.40 26.89 -7.68
CA LYS A 236 6.70 27.26 -8.24
C LYS A 236 7.89 26.71 -7.45
N THR A 237 7.63 25.91 -6.42
CA THR A 237 8.62 25.46 -5.46
C THR A 237 9.01 24.02 -5.77
N TRP A 238 10.29 23.79 -6.02
CA TRP A 238 10.83 22.44 -6.09
C TRP A 238 11.11 21.91 -4.68
N LEU A 239 10.78 20.65 -4.46
CA LEU A 239 11.01 19.95 -3.21
C LEU A 239 11.81 18.68 -3.49
N CYS A 240 12.68 18.32 -2.55
CA CYS A 240 13.12 16.95 -2.37
C CYS A 240 12.39 16.36 -1.16
N LEU A 241 11.57 15.34 -1.38
CA LEU A 241 10.67 14.75 -0.37
C LEU A 241 11.32 13.59 0.39
N HIS A 242 12.20 12.83 -0.28
CA HIS A 242 12.86 11.66 0.30
C HIS A 242 14.13 11.28 -0.48
N GLU A 243 15.05 10.56 0.19
CA GLU A 243 16.32 10.08 -0.37
C GLU A 243 17.14 11.15 -1.11
N CYS A 244 17.17 12.37 -0.58
CA CYS A 244 17.92 13.45 -1.19
C CYS A 244 19.42 13.08 -1.29
N PRO A 245 20.06 13.45 -2.40
CA PRO A 245 21.40 12.99 -2.72
C PRO A 245 22.44 13.53 -1.73
N ALA A 246 23.58 12.85 -1.64
CA ALA A 246 24.71 13.26 -0.80
C ALA A 246 24.37 13.47 0.70
N GLY A 247 23.33 12.79 1.20
CA GLY A 247 22.90 12.90 2.60
C GLY A 247 22.16 14.20 2.92
N GLU A 248 21.72 14.94 1.90
CA GLU A 248 20.87 16.11 2.10
C GLU A 248 19.56 15.74 2.81
N MET A 249 19.05 16.68 3.60
CA MET A 249 17.76 16.50 4.25
C MET A 249 16.63 16.85 3.27
N PRO A 250 15.48 16.16 3.33
CA PRO A 250 14.27 16.57 2.63
C PRO A 250 13.93 18.04 2.88
N GLY A 251 13.53 18.76 1.84
CA GLY A 251 13.29 20.20 1.92
C GLY A 251 13.12 20.88 0.57
N VAL A 252 13.14 22.21 0.61
CA VAL A 252 13.03 23.08 -0.57
C VAL A 252 14.32 23.04 -1.39
N ILE A 253 14.19 22.81 -2.69
CA ILE A 253 15.26 22.98 -3.67
C ILE A 253 15.17 24.43 -4.17
N GLY A 254 16.13 25.27 -3.78
CA GLY A 254 16.11 26.70 -4.08
C GLY A 254 16.17 27.02 -5.58
N ASP A 255 17.07 26.36 -6.31
CA ASP A 255 17.18 26.42 -7.76
C ASP A 255 17.44 25.01 -8.30
N ILE A 256 16.48 24.48 -9.05
CA ILE A 256 16.54 23.12 -9.59
C ILE A 256 17.62 22.95 -10.65
N GLN A 257 18.01 23.99 -11.40
CA GLN A 257 19.11 23.92 -12.36
C GLN A 257 20.46 23.85 -11.63
N VAL A 258 20.61 24.62 -10.55
CA VAL A 258 21.81 24.52 -9.70
C VAL A 258 21.89 23.15 -9.03
N TRP A 259 20.76 22.67 -8.49
CA TRP A 259 20.69 21.37 -7.82
C TRP A 259 21.01 20.19 -8.75
N THR A 260 20.40 20.16 -9.94
CA THR A 260 20.68 19.11 -10.94
C THR A 260 22.14 19.12 -11.39
N ARG A 261 22.73 20.29 -11.66
CA ARG A 261 24.17 20.41 -11.98
C ARG A 261 25.06 19.91 -10.85
N LYS A 262 24.76 20.28 -9.59
CA LYS A 262 25.52 19.86 -8.41
C LYS A 262 25.60 18.33 -8.29
N HIS A 263 24.52 17.64 -8.62
CA HIS A 263 24.41 16.19 -8.49
C HIS A 263 24.61 15.42 -9.79
N HIS A 264 24.94 16.11 -10.90
CA HIS A 264 25.11 15.51 -12.23
C HIS A 264 23.84 14.80 -12.73
N TYR A 265 22.67 15.36 -12.41
CA TYR A 265 21.38 14.84 -12.85
C TYR A 265 20.86 15.62 -14.06
N PRO A 266 20.09 14.98 -14.96
CA PRO A 266 19.38 15.69 -16.01
C PRO A 266 18.30 16.59 -15.41
N MET A 267 17.97 17.67 -16.11
CA MET A 267 16.88 18.54 -15.71
C MET A 267 15.54 17.80 -15.76
N PRO A 268 14.63 17.95 -14.77
CA PRO A 268 13.29 17.37 -14.84
C PRO A 268 12.54 17.88 -16.07
N VAL A 269 11.91 16.95 -16.79
CA VAL A 269 11.13 17.22 -18.00
C VAL A 269 9.73 16.64 -17.80
N ALA A 270 8.71 17.43 -18.12
CA ALA A 270 7.34 16.96 -18.12
C ALA A 270 7.18 15.80 -19.14
N PRO A 271 6.51 14.70 -18.76
CA PRO A 271 6.21 13.63 -19.71
C PRO A 271 5.25 14.14 -20.80
N PRO A 272 5.18 13.47 -21.97
CA PRO A 272 4.34 13.91 -23.09
C PRO A 272 2.84 13.94 -22.76
N TYR A 273 2.40 13.10 -21.82
CA TYR A 273 1.04 13.07 -21.28
C TYR A 273 1.06 12.51 -19.85
N GLN A 274 0.04 12.83 -19.05
CA GLN A 274 -0.17 12.22 -17.73
C GLN A 274 -1.65 11.80 -17.57
N PRO A 275 -1.94 10.66 -16.90
CA PRO A 275 -0.98 9.66 -16.42
C PRO A 275 -0.26 8.99 -17.60
N GLU A 276 0.97 8.51 -17.39
CA GLU A 276 1.78 7.90 -18.46
C GLU A 276 1.26 6.50 -18.81
N TYR A 277 0.61 5.83 -17.85
CA TYR A 277 0.22 4.42 -17.93
C TYR A 277 -1.27 4.16 -17.63
N PRO A 278 -2.24 4.75 -18.37
CA PRO A 278 -3.67 4.48 -18.22
C PRO A 278 -4.05 3.09 -18.76
N ASN A 279 -5.13 2.48 -18.27
CA ASN A 279 -5.57 1.14 -18.72
C ASN A 279 -5.87 1.08 -20.21
N LYS A 280 -6.57 2.06 -20.80
CA LYS A 280 -6.87 2.11 -22.25
C LYS A 280 -5.69 1.85 -23.21
N ASN A 281 -4.44 2.00 -22.75
CA ASN A 281 -3.24 1.73 -23.55
C ASN A 281 -2.75 0.28 -23.43
N TYR A 282 -3.43 -0.54 -22.64
CA TYR A 282 -3.12 -1.92 -22.34
C TYR A 282 -4.40 -2.75 -22.47
N TYR A 283 -4.30 -3.89 -23.13
CA TYR A 283 -5.38 -4.87 -23.09
C TYR A 283 -5.26 -5.60 -21.74
N ASP A 284 -6.23 -5.43 -20.86
CA ASP A 284 -6.32 -6.26 -19.67
C ASP A 284 -6.66 -7.69 -20.14
N ASP A 285 -5.71 -8.63 -20.03
CA ASP A 285 -5.94 -10.07 -20.32
C ASP A 285 -7.01 -10.71 -19.41
N LEU A 286 -7.66 -9.94 -18.52
CA LEU A 286 -8.86 -10.39 -17.82
C LEU A 286 -10.05 -10.65 -18.76
N HIS A 287 -9.97 -10.22 -20.03
CA HIS A 287 -10.91 -10.61 -21.09
C HIS A 287 -10.56 -11.93 -21.80
N GLU A 288 -9.43 -12.60 -21.51
CA GLU A 288 -9.18 -13.96 -22.05
C GLU A 288 -10.09 -15.03 -21.41
N MET A 289 -10.84 -14.71 -20.35
CA MET A 289 -11.87 -15.62 -19.81
C MET A 289 -13.29 -15.29 -20.29
N ASP A 290 -13.48 -14.27 -21.13
CA ASP A 290 -14.78 -13.93 -21.72
C ASP A 290 -14.97 -14.55 -23.13
N GLU A 291 -14.01 -15.34 -23.60
CA GLU A 291 -14.14 -16.16 -24.81
C GLU A 291 -13.90 -17.65 -24.47
N ASP A 292 -14.94 -18.30 -23.93
CA ASP A 292 -15.31 -19.71 -24.18
C ASP A 292 -16.77 -20.00 -23.76
#